data_AF-A0AAJ6B9M3-F1
#
_entry.id   AF-A0AAJ6B9M3-F1
#
_cell.length_a   1.000
_cell.length_b   1.000
_cell.length_c   1.000
_cell.angle_alpha   90.00
_cell.angle_beta   90.00
_cell.angle_gamma   90.00
#
_symmetry.space_group_name_H-M   'P 1'
#
loop_
_entity.id
_entity.type
_entity.pdbx_description
1 polymer ?
#
loop_
_entity_poly.entity_id
_entity_poly.type
_entity_poly.pdbx_seq_one_letter_code
_entity_poly.pdbx_strand_id
1 'polypeptide(L)'
;MTHISFAQNSNRQAVIDNIRKEYMDNSKTDLLKDSIALYTFAIQIAVKKVKDSSIVTSIVVNDSIANTILPDHNFLRKINYAVFMSKVKRATIVIPFGFIVAHYHAKTWPERKITIDDLGSKIYKLFNYDLQKDTPTESFIYLSPFVTYADKSVYD
;
A
#
# COMPACT_ATOMS: atom_id res chain seq x y z
N MET A 1 18.20 6.14 -23.88
CA MET A 1 17.53 4.88 -23.54
C MET A 1 18.32 4.28 -22.36
N THR A 2 17.76 4.29 -21.15
CA THR A 2 18.50 3.92 -19.92
C THR A 2 18.37 2.42 -19.69
N HIS A 3 19.43 1.65 -19.92
CA HIS A 3 19.46 0.23 -19.58
C HIS A 3 19.46 0.08 -18.05
N ILE A 4 18.35 -0.40 -17.50
CA ILE A 4 18.29 -0.86 -16.11
C ILE A 4 18.95 -2.23 -16.08
N SER A 5 20.00 -2.41 -15.28
CA SER A 5 20.71 -3.69 -15.19
C SER A 5 19.87 -4.74 -14.45
N PHE A 6 20.03 -6.02 -14.81
CA PHE A 6 19.31 -7.13 -14.16
C PHE A 6 19.49 -7.16 -12.63
N ALA A 7 20.68 -6.81 -12.13
CA ALA A 7 20.96 -6.72 -10.70
C ALA A 7 20.19 -5.59 -9.98
N GLN A 8 19.87 -4.49 -10.67
CA GLN A 8 19.01 -3.45 -10.12
C GLN A 8 17.55 -3.90 -10.04
N ASN A 9 17.09 -4.68 -11.02
CA ASN A 9 15.73 -5.24 -10.99
C ASN A 9 15.55 -6.31 -9.91
N SER A 10 16.53 -7.20 -9.70
CA SER A 10 16.45 -8.19 -8.61
C SER A 10 16.40 -7.54 -7.23
N ASN A 11 17.20 -6.48 -7.02
CA ASN A 11 17.20 -5.75 -5.74
C ASN A 11 15.88 -4.99 -5.51
N ARG A 12 15.31 -4.38 -6.54
CA ARG A 12 13.99 -3.72 -6.45
C ARG A 12 12.90 -4.72 -6.11
N GLN A 13 12.91 -5.89 -6.77
CA GLN A 13 11.94 -6.93 -6.53
C GLN A 13 12.03 -7.46 -5.09
N ALA A 14 13.25 -7.71 -4.59
CA ALA A 14 13.45 -8.13 -3.21
C ALA A 14 12.90 -7.12 -2.18
N VAL A 15 13.03 -5.81 -2.44
CA VAL A 15 12.44 -4.79 -1.56
C VAL A 15 10.90 -4.82 -1.64
N ILE A 16 10.32 -4.96 -2.84
CA ILE A 16 8.86 -5.08 -3.03
C ILE A 16 8.32 -6.30 -2.30
N ASP A 17 9.01 -7.44 -2.40
CA ASP A 17 8.59 -8.69 -1.76
C ASP A 17 8.71 -8.60 -0.24
N ASN A 18 9.71 -7.91 0.28
CA ASN A 18 9.82 -7.63 1.72
C ASN A 18 8.67 -6.74 2.22
N ILE A 19 8.32 -5.68 1.48
CA ILE A 19 7.16 -4.83 1.81
C ILE A 19 5.88 -5.68 1.82
N ARG A 20 5.70 -6.54 0.80
CA ARG A 20 4.53 -7.42 0.72
C ARG A 20 4.46 -8.35 1.92
N LYS A 21 5.57 -8.99 2.28
CA LYS A 21 5.64 -9.91 3.41
C LYS A 21 5.29 -9.20 4.72
N GLU A 22 5.96 -8.10 5.03
CA GLU A 22 5.69 -7.33 6.24
C GLU A 22 4.24 -6.83 6.31
N TYR A 23 3.67 -6.40 5.19
CA TYR A 23 2.26 -6.04 5.13
C TYR A 23 1.35 -7.22 5.50
N MET A 24 1.60 -8.39 4.94
CA MET A 24 0.80 -9.60 5.22
C MET A 24 0.93 -10.03 6.69
N ASP A 25 2.17 -10.09 7.21
CA ASP A 25 2.47 -10.55 8.57
C ASP A 25 1.90 -9.60 9.65
N ASN A 26 1.79 -8.30 9.35
CA ASN A 26 1.30 -7.29 10.29
C ASN A 26 -0.18 -6.89 10.04
N SER A 27 -0.83 -7.45 9.02
CA SER A 27 -2.21 -7.10 8.69
C SER A 27 -3.21 -7.68 9.70
N LYS A 28 -4.10 -6.83 10.23
CA LYS A 28 -5.18 -7.20 11.17
C LYS A 28 -6.52 -7.20 10.46
N THR A 29 -6.80 -8.32 9.81
CA THR A 29 -8.00 -8.51 8.98
C THR A 29 -9.23 -8.89 9.81
N ASP A 30 -9.00 -9.41 11.02
CA ASP A 30 -9.99 -9.71 12.05
C ASP A 30 -10.80 -8.49 12.47
N LEU A 31 -10.18 -7.30 12.49
CA LEU A 31 -10.82 -6.03 12.84
C LEU A 31 -11.78 -5.48 11.76
N LEU A 32 -11.77 -6.04 10.55
CA LEU A 32 -12.66 -5.62 9.49
C LEU A 32 -14.09 -6.11 9.71
N LYS A 33 -15.07 -5.27 9.34
CA LYS A 33 -16.48 -5.64 9.38
C LYS A 33 -16.70 -6.91 8.56
N ASP A 34 -17.48 -7.83 9.12
CA ASP A 34 -17.97 -8.99 8.39
C ASP A 34 -18.93 -8.50 7.30
N SER A 35 -18.46 -8.45 6.04
CA SER A 35 -19.25 -8.14 4.84
C SER A 35 -18.38 -8.28 3.59
N ILE A 36 -18.97 -8.67 2.47
CA ILE A 36 -18.33 -8.55 1.15
C ILE A 36 -17.98 -7.09 0.91
N ALA A 37 -16.68 -6.77 0.83
CA ALA A 37 -16.20 -5.40 0.74
C ALA A 37 -14.83 -5.33 0.08
N LEU A 38 -14.61 -4.25 -0.66
CA LEU A 38 -13.30 -3.83 -1.11
C LEU A 38 -12.83 -2.65 -0.26
N TYR A 39 -11.70 -2.81 0.42
CA TYR A 39 -10.99 -1.74 1.09
C TYR A 39 -9.76 -1.38 0.28
N THR A 40 -9.59 -0.09 0.02
CA THR A 40 -8.48 0.43 -0.76
C THR A 40 -7.95 1.67 -0.09
N PHE A 41 -6.64 1.72 0.06
CA PHE A 41 -5.92 2.87 0.56
C PHE A 41 -4.56 2.87 -0.14
N ALA A 42 -3.88 3.99 -0.11
CA ALA A 42 -2.46 3.99 -0.42
C ALA A 42 -1.69 4.47 0.82
N ILE A 43 -0.36 4.32 0.77
CA ILE A 43 0.57 4.86 1.74
C ILE A 43 1.57 5.72 0.98
N GLN A 44 1.74 6.97 1.39
CA GLN A 44 2.76 7.87 0.89
C GLN A 44 3.94 7.91 1.84
N ILE A 45 5.13 7.75 1.28
CA ILE A 45 6.39 7.72 2.02
C ILE A 45 7.31 8.76 1.40
N ALA A 46 7.52 9.87 2.11
CA ALA A 46 8.51 10.85 1.69
C ALA A 46 9.90 10.32 2.05
N VAL A 47 10.80 10.27 1.07
CA VAL A 47 12.14 9.72 1.21
C VAL A 47 13.21 10.68 0.71
N LYS A 48 14.32 10.73 1.45
CA LYS A 48 15.54 11.45 1.07
C LYS A 48 16.67 10.45 0.84
N LYS A 49 17.32 10.52 -0.32
CA LYS A 49 18.48 9.68 -0.65
C LYS A 49 19.74 10.22 0.03
N VAL A 50 20.52 9.32 0.63
CA VAL A 50 21.82 9.59 1.26
C VAL A 50 22.81 8.54 0.75
N LYS A 51 23.62 8.90 -0.25
CA LYS A 51 24.48 7.94 -0.98
C LYS A 51 23.66 6.76 -1.52
N ASP A 52 23.93 5.55 -1.03
CA ASP A 52 23.27 4.30 -1.43
C ASP A 52 22.12 3.90 -0.48
N SER A 53 21.79 4.75 0.50
CA SER A 53 20.68 4.56 1.43
C SER A 53 19.60 5.63 1.27
N SER A 54 18.47 5.43 1.93
CA SER A 54 17.37 6.39 2.02
C SER A 54 16.93 6.59 3.46
N ILE A 55 16.45 7.78 3.77
CA ILE A 55 15.83 8.13 5.05
C ILE A 55 14.36 8.44 4.78
N VAL A 56 13.46 7.78 5.50
CA VAL A 56 12.03 8.09 5.49
C VAL A 56 11.75 9.29 6.38
N THR A 57 11.27 10.38 5.79
CA THR A 57 10.97 11.63 6.50
C THR A 57 9.53 11.71 6.97
N SER A 58 8.58 11.16 6.22
CA SER A 58 7.17 11.07 6.62
C SER A 58 6.50 9.84 6.02
N ILE A 59 5.46 9.36 6.70
CA ILE A 59 4.55 8.32 6.22
C ILE A 59 3.14 8.85 6.46
N VAL A 60 2.29 8.84 5.42
CA VAL A 60 0.90 9.28 5.52
C VAL A 60 0.00 8.34 4.74
N VAL A 61 -1.17 8.06 5.32
CA VAL A 61 -2.24 7.24 4.73
C VAL A 61 -3.37 8.15 4.23
N ASN A 62 -4.02 7.84 3.11
CA ASN A 62 -5.13 8.64 2.59
C ASN A 62 -6.51 8.19 3.10
N ASP A 63 -6.57 7.05 3.78
CA ASP A 63 -7.80 6.51 4.33
C ASP A 63 -7.50 5.91 5.71
N SER A 64 -8.33 6.22 6.70
CA SER A 64 -8.17 5.75 8.07
C SER A 64 -8.27 4.23 8.18
N ILE A 65 -8.88 3.55 7.20
CA ILE A 65 -8.93 2.09 7.16
C ILE A 65 -7.53 1.47 7.14
N ALA A 66 -6.53 2.18 6.62
CA ALA A 66 -5.14 1.75 6.64
C ALA A 66 -4.65 1.50 8.07
N ASN A 67 -5.06 2.34 9.04
CA ASN A 67 -4.68 2.16 10.45
C ASN A 67 -5.42 1.02 11.14
N THR A 68 -6.56 0.58 10.58
CA THR A 68 -7.27 -0.62 11.04
C THR A 68 -6.60 -1.87 10.50
N ILE A 69 -6.29 -1.90 9.20
CA ILE A 69 -5.71 -3.06 8.51
C ILE A 69 -4.23 -3.21 8.88
N LEU A 70 -3.49 -2.11 8.95
CA LEU A 70 -2.05 -2.07 9.18
C LEU A 70 -1.73 -1.07 10.30
N PRO A 71 -2.03 -1.42 11.56
CA PRO A 71 -1.87 -0.50 12.69
C PRO A 71 -0.42 -0.10 12.94
N ASP A 72 0.54 -0.98 12.62
CA ASP A 72 1.97 -0.65 12.64
C ASP A 72 2.54 -0.56 11.22
N HIS A 73 2.83 0.66 10.78
CA HIS A 73 3.51 0.96 9.52
C HIS A 73 4.98 1.39 9.73
N ASN A 74 5.55 1.21 10.92
CA ASN A 74 6.93 1.61 11.23
C ASN A 74 7.97 0.77 10.49
N PHE A 75 7.65 -0.47 10.08
CA PHE A 75 8.55 -1.29 9.27
C PHE A 75 8.95 -0.58 7.98
N LEU A 76 8.06 0.25 7.40
CA LEU A 76 8.35 1.04 6.20
C LEU A 76 9.52 2.02 6.40
N ARG A 77 9.82 2.44 7.64
CA ARG A 77 10.98 3.30 7.96
C ARG A 77 12.31 2.55 7.89
N LYS A 78 12.30 1.23 8.03
CA LYS A 78 13.50 0.37 8.01
C LYS A 78 13.94 0.01 6.59
N ILE A 79 13.13 0.35 5.59
CA ILE A 79 13.34 -0.05 4.19
C ILE A 79 14.23 0.97 3.46
N ASN A 80 15.18 0.46 2.67
CA ASN A 80 16.01 1.27 1.80
C ASN A 80 15.37 1.46 0.42
N TYR A 81 14.78 2.64 0.19
CA TYR A 81 14.15 3.04 -1.07
C TYR A 81 15.12 3.63 -2.10
N ALA A 82 16.42 3.76 -1.79
CA ALA A 82 17.40 4.35 -2.71
C ALA A 82 17.48 3.63 -4.07
N VAL A 83 17.12 2.33 -4.09
CA VAL A 83 17.04 1.49 -5.30
C VAL A 83 15.97 1.96 -6.29
N PHE A 84 14.92 2.63 -5.81
CA PHE A 84 13.86 3.22 -6.63
C PHE A 84 14.21 4.64 -7.08
N MET A 85 14.98 5.36 -6.26
CA MET A 85 15.23 6.79 -6.42
C MET A 85 16.26 7.18 -7.50
N SER A 86 16.85 6.23 -8.25
CA SER A 86 17.80 6.51 -9.34
C SER A 86 18.71 7.73 -9.08
N LYS A 87 18.56 8.84 -9.84
CA LYS A 87 19.30 10.10 -9.68
C LYS A 87 18.60 11.17 -8.83
N VAL A 88 17.36 10.95 -8.38
CA VAL A 88 16.62 11.93 -7.57
C VAL A 88 17.05 11.88 -6.09
N LYS A 89 17.15 13.04 -5.46
CA LYS A 89 17.54 13.18 -4.06
C LYS A 89 16.35 13.09 -3.11
N ARG A 90 15.16 13.45 -3.59
CA ARG A 90 13.91 13.40 -2.81
C ARG A 90 12.79 12.83 -3.66
N ALA A 91 12.05 11.88 -3.11
CA ALA A 91 10.91 11.29 -3.80
C ALA A 91 9.78 11.02 -2.82
N THR A 92 8.55 10.95 -3.34
CA THR A 92 7.42 10.36 -2.65
C THR A 92 7.17 8.99 -3.24
N ILE A 93 7.35 7.94 -2.43
CA ILE A 93 6.97 6.58 -2.80
C ILE A 93 5.48 6.41 -2.47
N VAL A 94 4.68 6.03 -3.46
CA VAL A 94 3.26 5.75 -3.29
C VAL A 94 3.05 4.25 -3.39
N ILE A 95 2.49 3.65 -2.33
CA ILE A 95 2.23 2.23 -2.26
C ILE A 95 0.72 2.01 -2.19
N PRO A 96 0.08 1.52 -3.26
CA PRO A 96 -1.33 1.19 -3.23
C PRO A 96 -1.59 -0.17 -2.58
N PHE A 97 -2.64 -0.24 -1.75
CA PHE A 97 -3.08 -1.45 -1.06
C PHE A 97 -4.56 -1.71 -1.35
N GLY A 98 -4.85 -2.93 -1.77
CA GLY A 98 -6.21 -3.46 -1.94
C GLY A 98 -6.42 -4.64 -0.98
N PHE A 99 -7.58 -4.64 -0.33
CA PHE A 99 -7.99 -5.71 0.56
C PHE A 99 -9.41 -6.14 0.23
N ILE A 100 -9.59 -7.40 -0.13
CA ILE A 100 -10.89 -7.97 -0.52
C ILE A 100 -11.39 -8.88 0.61
N VAL A 101 -12.58 -8.61 1.13
CA VAL A 101 -13.31 -9.56 1.98
C VAL A 101 -14.28 -10.33 1.08
N ALA A 102 -14.02 -11.62 0.90
CA ALA A 102 -14.71 -12.45 -0.10
C ALA A 102 -15.96 -13.16 0.43
N HIS A 103 -15.99 -13.53 1.71
CA HIS A 103 -17.11 -14.25 2.34
C HIS A 103 -17.66 -13.53 3.57
N TYR A 104 -18.96 -13.74 3.82
CA TYR A 104 -19.77 -13.11 4.86
C TYR A 104 -20.72 -14.14 5.47
N HIS A 105 -20.88 -14.15 6.80
CA HIS A 105 -21.78 -15.10 7.50
C HIS A 105 -22.97 -14.41 8.19
N ALA A 106 -23.59 -13.39 7.59
CA ALA A 106 -24.90 -12.97 8.09
C ALA A 106 -26.05 -13.43 7.21
N LYS A 107 -27.03 -14.00 7.92
CA LYS A 107 -28.41 -14.21 7.48
C LYS A 107 -29.16 -12.89 7.27
N THR A 108 -28.51 -11.83 6.79
CA THR A 108 -29.14 -10.54 6.55
C THR A 108 -29.30 -10.30 5.07
N TRP A 109 -30.55 -10.43 4.63
CA TRP A 109 -30.99 -9.86 3.37
C TRP A 109 -30.89 -8.33 3.43
N PRO A 110 -30.45 -7.65 2.36
CA PRO A 110 -29.94 -8.18 1.09
C PRO A 110 -28.42 -8.43 1.08
N GLU A 111 -27.97 -9.37 0.23
CA GLU A 111 -26.55 -9.58 -0.09
C GLU A 111 -25.86 -8.26 -0.44
N ARG A 112 -24.79 -7.91 0.28
CA ARG A 112 -23.94 -6.79 -0.11
C ARG A 112 -23.09 -7.20 -1.31
N LYS A 113 -23.25 -6.49 -2.42
CA LYS A 113 -22.45 -6.64 -3.65
C LYS A 113 -21.56 -5.42 -3.81
N ILE A 114 -20.35 -5.63 -4.31
CA ILE A 114 -19.50 -4.52 -4.76
C ILE A 114 -20.12 -4.01 -6.07
N THR A 115 -20.58 -2.75 -6.07
CA THR A 115 -21.13 -2.12 -7.27
C THR A 115 -19.99 -1.54 -8.13
N ILE A 116 -20.26 -1.25 -9.40
CA ILE A 116 -19.28 -0.61 -10.29
C ILE A 116 -18.87 0.76 -9.75
N ASP A 117 -19.81 1.53 -9.20
CA ASP A 117 -19.52 2.84 -8.61
C ASP A 117 -18.64 2.74 -7.36
N ASP A 118 -18.92 1.75 -6.49
CA ASP A 118 -18.05 1.47 -5.34
C ASP A 118 -16.66 1.10 -5.83
N LEU A 119 -16.54 0.13 -6.75
CA LEU A 119 -15.27 -0.27 -7.35
C LEU A 119 -14.49 0.91 -7.94
N GLY A 120 -15.16 1.77 -8.72
CA GLY A 120 -14.56 2.97 -9.30
C GLY A 120 -14.00 3.91 -8.24
N SER A 121 -14.78 4.18 -7.19
CA SER A 121 -14.35 5.03 -6.07
C SER A 121 -13.17 4.42 -5.31
N LYS A 122 -13.14 3.09 -5.13
CA LYS A 122 -12.06 2.35 -4.46
C LYS A 122 -10.77 2.36 -5.28
N ILE A 123 -10.86 2.12 -6.59
CA ILE A 123 -9.71 2.22 -7.49
C ILE A 123 -9.18 3.65 -7.50
N TYR A 124 -10.05 4.66 -7.58
CA TYR A 124 -9.63 6.05 -7.54
C TYR A 124 -8.86 6.38 -6.26
N LYS A 125 -9.30 5.89 -5.09
CA LYS A 125 -8.56 6.05 -3.82
C LYS A 125 -7.16 5.46 -3.83
N LEU A 126 -6.83 4.47 -4.66
CA LEU A 126 -5.47 3.93 -4.75
C LEU A 126 -4.46 4.94 -5.31
N PHE A 127 -4.95 5.90 -6.09
CA PHE A 127 -4.13 6.88 -6.81
C PHE A 127 -4.43 8.32 -6.42
N ASN A 128 -5.58 8.57 -5.81
CA ASN A 128 -6.01 9.89 -5.37
C ASN A 128 -5.47 10.21 -3.97
N TYR A 129 -4.23 10.68 -3.97
CA TYR A 129 -3.68 11.40 -2.85
C TYR A 129 -3.66 12.88 -3.17
N ASP A 130 -4.25 13.69 -2.29
CA ASP A 130 -3.99 15.12 -2.34
C ASP A 130 -2.51 15.31 -2.00
N LEU A 131 -1.76 15.80 -2.98
CA LEU A 131 -0.32 16.01 -2.88
C LEU A 131 -0.09 16.80 -1.60
N GLN A 132 0.66 16.26 -0.62
CA GLN A 132 1.06 17.06 0.53
C GLN A 132 1.69 18.35 -0.01
N LYS A 133 0.97 19.47 0.12
CA LYS A 133 1.32 20.73 -0.53
C LYS A 133 2.70 21.26 -0.09
N ASP A 134 3.26 20.69 0.98
CA ASP A 134 4.41 21.23 1.69
C ASP A 134 5.62 20.29 1.82
N THR A 135 5.64 19.10 1.18
CA THR A 135 6.87 18.28 1.16
C THR A 135 7.66 18.51 -0.13
N PRO A 136 8.91 19.00 -0.07
CA PRO A 136 9.75 19.13 -1.26
C PRO A 136 10.06 17.75 -1.83
N THR A 137 9.36 17.37 -2.90
CA THR A 137 9.53 16.11 -3.64
C THR A 137 9.91 16.42 -5.08
N GLU A 138 10.96 15.75 -5.58
CA GLU A 138 11.41 15.90 -6.97
C GLU A 138 10.69 14.91 -7.91
N SER A 139 10.17 13.80 -7.37
CA SER A 139 9.53 12.76 -8.17
C SER A 139 8.56 11.90 -7.35
N PHE A 140 7.50 11.43 -8.01
CA PHE A 140 6.57 10.43 -7.48
C PHE A 140 6.89 9.07 -8.08
N ILE A 141 7.06 8.07 -7.22
CA ILE A 141 7.33 6.70 -7.63
C ILE A 141 6.20 5.83 -7.12
N TYR A 142 5.37 5.35 -8.04
CA TYR A 142 4.28 4.44 -7.73
C TYR A 142 4.81 3.00 -7.76
N LEU A 143 4.60 2.26 -6.68
CA LEU A 143 4.83 0.82 -6.66
C LEU A 143 3.59 0.09 -7.20
N SER A 144 3.79 -1.15 -7.64
CA SER A 144 2.68 -2.04 -7.97
C SER A 144 1.76 -2.21 -6.76
N PRO A 145 0.43 -2.28 -6.97
CA PRO A 145 -0.51 -2.44 -5.88
C PRO A 145 -0.30 -3.79 -5.17
N PHE A 146 -0.39 -3.78 -3.85
CA PHE A 146 -0.47 -4.99 -3.03
C PHE A 146 -1.93 -5.33 -2.80
N VAL A 147 -2.40 -6.39 -3.45
CA VAL A 147 -3.77 -6.89 -3.29
C VAL A 147 -3.74 -8.19 -2.49
N THR A 148 -4.56 -8.25 -1.46
CA THR A 148 -4.76 -9.46 -0.66
C THR A 148 -6.25 -9.69 -0.41
N TYR A 149 -6.59 -10.90 0.03
CA TYR A 149 -7.95 -11.29 0.35
C TYR A 149 -7.99 -11.99 1.70
N ALA A 150 -9.09 -11.82 2.43
CA ALA A 150 -9.44 -12.68 3.55
C ALA A 150 -10.71 -13.44 3.23
N ASP A 151 -10.64 -14.74 3.51
CA ASP A 151 -11.80 -15.58 3.70
C ASP A 151 -12.09 -15.64 5.20
N LYS A 152 -13.15 -14.95 5.64
CA LYS A 152 -13.64 -15.08 7.02
C LYS A 152 -14.64 -16.23 7.10
N SER A 153 -14.22 -17.43 6.70
CA SER A 153 -14.94 -18.67 7.02
C SER A 153 -14.60 -19.03 8.47
N VAL A 154 -15.41 -18.57 9.44
CA VAL A 154 -15.40 -19.16 10.79
C VAL A 154 -16.13 -20.50 10.67
N TYR A 155 -15.39 -21.60 10.78
CA TYR A 155 -15.99 -22.92 10.93
C TYR A 155 -16.45 -23.04 12.39
N ASP A 156 -17.76 -22.98 12.61
CA ASP A 156 -18.37 -23.44 13.87
C ASP A 156 -18.15 -24.96 14.04
#